data_AF-A0A0G0JLG3-F1
#
_entry.id   AF-A0A0G0JLG3-F1
#
_cell.length_a   1.000
_cell.length_b   1.000
_cell.length_c   1.000
_cell.angle_alpha   90.00
_cell.angle_beta   90.00
_cell.angle_gamma   90.00
#
_symmetry.space_group_name_H-M   'P 1'
#
loop_
_entity.id
_entity.type
_entity.pdbx_description
1 polymer ?
#
loop_
_entity_poly.entity_id
_entity_poly.type
_entity_poly.pdbx_seq_one_letter_code
_entity_poly.pdbx_strand_id
1 'polypeptide(L)'
;MPTKRLSQIISEMPFENKLIALGGLITALSVFLPWYQDIDAFKTGDRFLGITGPLYLIGVIMLLLGTGTVLTMISQKWKDKVARLGIELPMAHIIVAAFDLFLLVMTNSVYFHAKFGVNIMLKEFRFGMVAAFIGVGFMLIGGIFERRKGGIKWDTKAESKPLIDIAETRQHTSLNMNAAENVVEEEKLVDLETATKQSENVDQDSRYPNL
;
A
#
# COMPACT_ATOMS: atom_id res chain seq x y z
N MET A 1 20.44 -13.30 2.41
CA MET A 1 19.93 -12.02 2.94
C MET A 1 20.03 -12.07 4.46
N PRO A 2 20.67 -11.10 5.13
CA PRO A 2 20.72 -11.11 6.59
C PRO A 2 19.30 -10.86 7.11
N THR A 3 18.73 -11.87 7.76
CA THR A 3 17.43 -11.77 8.42
C THR A 3 17.61 -10.83 9.60
N LYS A 4 17.23 -9.54 9.44
CA LYS A 4 17.14 -8.61 10.55
C LYS A 4 16.28 -9.27 11.63
N ARG A 5 16.80 -9.39 12.85
CA ARG A 5 16.07 -10.03 13.95
C ARG A 5 14.87 -9.16 14.31
N LEU A 6 13.72 -9.75 14.64
CA LEU A 6 12.50 -9.02 15.03
C LEU A 6 12.76 -7.97 16.12
N SER A 7 13.62 -8.30 17.09
CA SER A 7 14.08 -7.40 18.15
C SER A 7 14.74 -6.12 17.63
N GLN A 8 15.58 -6.22 16.59
CA GLN A 8 16.25 -5.05 16.00
C GLN A 8 15.24 -4.14 15.31
N ILE A 9 14.28 -4.74 14.58
CA ILE A 9 13.23 -4.00 13.87
C ILE A 9 12.36 -3.23 14.85
N ILE A 10 11.95 -3.86 15.96
CA ILE A 10 11.16 -3.19 17.01
C ILE A 10 11.99 -2.06 17.64
N SER A 11 13.28 -2.28 17.92
CA SER A 11 14.13 -1.25 18.52
C SER A 11 14.28 -0.01 17.64
N GLU A 12 14.47 -0.20 16.33
CA GLU A 12 14.65 0.85 15.32
C GLU A 12 13.37 1.64 14.99
N MET A 13 12.19 1.21 15.46
CA MET A 13 10.94 1.93 15.17
C MET A 13 10.83 3.26 15.95
N PRO A 14 10.28 4.31 15.31
CA PRO A 14 9.94 5.55 16.01
C PRO A 14 8.91 5.26 17.11
N PHE A 15 8.89 6.13 18.12
CA PHE A 15 8.04 5.95 19.31
C PHE A 15 6.54 5.85 18.95
N GLU A 16 6.09 6.59 17.94
CA GLU A 16 4.70 6.59 17.49
C GLU A 16 4.27 5.23 16.96
N ASN A 17 5.09 4.61 16.11
CA ASN A 17 4.80 3.32 15.50
C ASN A 17 4.87 2.20 16.54
N LYS A 18 5.74 2.34 17.56
CA LYS A 18 5.75 1.46 18.74
C LYS A 18 4.44 1.57 19.51
N LEU A 19 3.93 2.78 19.70
CA LEU A 19 2.66 3.02 20.40
C LEU A 19 1.47 2.42 19.63
N ILE A 20 1.44 2.57 18.31
CA ILE A 20 0.44 1.96 17.42
C ILE A 20 0.50 0.43 17.49
N ALA A 21 1.69 -0.15 17.34
CA ALA A 21 1.87 -1.60 17.39
C ALA A 21 1.53 -2.17 18.77
N LEU A 22 1.93 -1.48 19.85
CA LEU A 22 1.59 -1.87 21.21
C LEU A 22 0.07 -1.80 21.44
N GLY A 23 -0.58 -0.73 20.96
CA GLY A 23 -2.02 -0.57 21.01
C GLY A 23 -2.76 -1.71 20.29
N GLY A 24 -2.38 -2.00 19.04
CA GLY A 24 -2.94 -3.10 18.26
C GLY A 24 -2.71 -4.47 18.92
N LEU A 25 -1.54 -4.70 19.51
CA LEU A 25 -1.24 -5.94 20.23
C LEU A 25 -2.08 -6.09 21.50
N ILE A 26 -2.19 -5.03 22.31
CA ILE A 26 -3.03 -5.02 23.51
C ILE A 26 -4.48 -5.28 23.12
N THR A 27 -4.99 -4.61 22.08
CA THR A 27 -6.35 -4.82 21.57
C THR A 27 -6.56 -6.27 21.15
N ALA A 28 -5.63 -6.87 20.38
CA ALA A 28 -5.72 -8.27 19.96
C ALA A 28 -5.72 -9.24 21.15
N LEU A 29 -4.82 -9.02 22.13
CA LEU A 29 -4.73 -9.85 23.33
C LEU A 29 -5.93 -9.68 24.26
N SER A 30 -6.54 -8.50 24.27
CA SER A 30 -7.69 -8.17 25.13
C SER A 30 -8.88 -9.09 24.88
N VAL A 31 -9.05 -9.59 23.66
CA VAL A 31 -10.19 -10.42 23.25
C VAL A 31 -10.13 -11.81 23.88
N PHE A 32 -8.94 -12.28 24.27
CA PHE A 32 -8.73 -13.53 25.00
C PHE A 32 -8.86 -13.37 26.52
N LEU A 33 -9.11 -12.16 27.00
CA LEU A 33 -9.34 -11.86 28.41
C LEU A 33 -10.85 -11.69 28.68
N PRO A 34 -11.31 -11.91 29.91
CA PRO A 34 -12.71 -11.68 30.26
C PRO A 34 -13.09 -10.22 30.03
N TRP A 35 -14.10 -10.00 29.19
CA TRP A 35 -14.65 -8.67 28.91
C TRP A 35 -15.74 -8.29 29.89
N TYR A 36 -16.64 -9.23 30.17
CA TYR A 36 -17.76 -9.04 31.06
C TYR A 36 -18.07 -10.32 31.84
N GLN A 37 -18.76 -10.15 32.96
CA GLN A 37 -19.29 -11.24 33.75
C GLN A 37 -20.73 -10.93 34.14
N ASP A 38 -21.59 -11.92 33.93
CA ASP A 38 -22.99 -11.88 34.31
C ASP A 38 -23.17 -12.70 35.59
N ILE A 39 -23.83 -12.13 36.60
CA ILE A 39 -24.11 -12.82 37.86
C ILE A 39 -25.62 -13.00 37.99
N ASP A 40 -26.05 -14.26 38.12
CA ASP A 40 -27.45 -14.63 38.31
C ASP A 40 -27.86 -14.48 39.80
N ALA A 41 -29.16 -14.54 40.09
CA ALA A 41 -29.74 -14.51 41.42
C ALA A 41 -29.18 -15.56 42.38
N PHE A 42 -28.64 -16.66 41.84
CA PHE A 42 -27.99 -17.73 42.61
C PHE A 42 -26.49 -17.48 42.90
N LYS A 43 -25.96 -16.28 42.60
CA LYS A 43 -24.55 -15.88 42.74
C LYS A 43 -23.55 -16.70 41.93
N THR A 44 -24.02 -17.60 41.07
CA THR A 44 -23.24 -18.19 39.99
C THR A 44 -23.11 -17.16 38.88
N GLY A 45 -21.92 -17.03 38.31
CA GLY A 45 -21.68 -16.07 37.24
C GLY A 45 -20.87 -16.62 36.09
N ASP A 46 -21.36 -16.38 34.89
CA ASP A 46 -20.71 -16.76 33.64
C ASP A 46 -19.77 -15.65 33.20
N ARG A 47 -18.53 -16.04 32.90
CA ARG A 47 -17.50 -15.12 32.40
C ARG A 47 -17.40 -15.27 30.90
N PHE A 48 -17.50 -14.15 30.20
CA PHE A 48 -17.39 -14.11 28.75
C PHE A 48 -16.10 -13.41 28.34
N LEU A 49 -15.36 -14.08 27.46
CA LEU A 49 -14.22 -13.50 26.77
C LEU A 49 -14.72 -12.60 25.64
N GLY A 50 -13.86 -11.77 25.07
CA GLY A 50 -14.24 -11.01 23.87
C GLY A 50 -14.61 -11.88 22.68
N ILE A 51 -14.02 -13.09 22.59
CA ILE A 51 -14.32 -14.07 21.53
C ILE A 51 -15.44 -15.05 21.89
N THR A 52 -16.06 -14.92 23.06
CA THR A 52 -17.16 -15.81 23.48
C THR A 52 -18.40 -15.03 23.90
N GLY A 53 -19.53 -15.72 24.03
CA GLY A 53 -20.80 -15.12 24.39
C GLY A 53 -21.48 -14.38 23.23
N PRO A 54 -22.53 -13.60 23.51
CA PRO A 54 -23.36 -13.02 22.45
C PRO A 54 -22.67 -11.89 21.66
N LEU A 55 -21.59 -11.32 22.21
CA LEU A 55 -20.84 -10.21 21.59
C LEU A 55 -19.57 -10.68 20.86
N TYR A 56 -19.42 -12.00 20.64
CA TYR A 56 -18.19 -12.60 20.09
C TYR A 56 -17.77 -12.03 18.73
N LEU A 57 -18.73 -11.69 17.87
CA LEU A 57 -18.45 -11.19 16.52
C LEU A 57 -17.68 -9.88 16.57
N ILE A 58 -18.02 -8.99 17.52
CA ILE A 58 -17.29 -7.73 17.71
C ILE A 58 -15.85 -8.01 18.15
N GLY A 59 -15.66 -8.93 19.10
CA GLY A 59 -14.32 -9.33 19.52
C GLY A 59 -13.48 -9.93 18.40
N VAL A 60 -14.06 -10.77 17.54
CA VAL A 60 -13.35 -11.32 16.37
C VAL A 60 -12.93 -10.22 15.39
N ILE A 61 -13.81 -9.25 15.12
CA ILE A 61 -13.47 -8.10 14.26
C ILE A 61 -12.32 -7.30 14.86
N MET A 62 -12.40 -6.96 16.15
CA MET A 62 -11.33 -6.26 16.86
C MET A 62 -10.01 -7.03 16.87
N LEU A 63 -10.06 -8.36 16.98
CA LEU A 63 -8.88 -9.22 16.88
C LEU A 63 -8.22 -9.12 15.50
N LEU A 64 -9.01 -9.18 14.43
CA LEU A 64 -8.51 -9.06 13.06
C LEU A 64 -7.91 -7.67 12.80
N LEU A 65 -8.56 -6.62 13.29
CA LEU A 65 -8.10 -5.24 13.14
C LEU A 65 -6.83 -4.93 13.94
N GLY A 66 -6.78 -5.36 15.21
CA GLY A 66 -5.59 -5.23 16.05
C GLY A 66 -4.40 -6.01 15.50
N THR A 67 -4.61 -7.28 15.12
CA THR A 67 -3.56 -8.12 14.52
C THR A 67 -3.13 -7.57 13.16
N GLY A 68 -4.07 -7.14 12.32
CA GLY A 68 -3.80 -6.51 11.03
C GLY A 68 -2.96 -5.24 11.16
N THR A 69 -3.21 -4.44 12.19
CA THR A 69 -2.40 -3.24 12.49
C THR A 69 -0.96 -3.59 12.85
N VAL A 70 -0.74 -4.63 13.67
CA VAL A 70 0.61 -5.09 14.02
C VAL A 70 1.33 -5.68 12.78
N LEU A 71 0.63 -6.50 11.99
CA LEU A 71 1.19 -7.15 10.80
C LEU A 71 1.56 -6.13 9.71
N THR A 72 0.74 -5.11 9.50
CA THR A 72 1.04 -4.05 8.53
C THR A 72 2.29 -3.27 8.94
N MET A 73 2.46 -2.95 10.23
CA MET A 73 3.68 -2.32 10.76
C MET A 73 4.94 -3.18 10.57
N ILE A 74 4.87 -4.48 10.84
CA ILE A 74 6.01 -5.40 10.64
C ILE A 74 6.33 -5.53 9.14
N SER A 75 5.29 -5.69 8.31
CA SER A 75 5.44 -5.93 6.87
C SER A 75 6.13 -4.78 6.14
N GLN A 76 5.88 -3.53 6.57
CA GLN A 76 6.54 -2.35 6.00
C GLN A 76 8.04 -2.30 6.24
N LYS A 77 8.51 -2.87 7.34
CA LYS A 77 9.94 -2.95 7.62
C LYS A 77 10.60 -4.14 6.94
N TRP A 78 9.82 -5.15 6.55
CA TRP A 78 10.32 -6.35 5.87
C TRP A 78 10.36 -6.22 4.35
N LYS A 79 9.49 -5.40 3.76
CA LYS A 79 9.42 -5.20 2.32
C LYS A 79 9.48 -3.71 2.00
N ASP A 80 10.53 -3.27 1.31
CA ASP A 80 10.61 -1.93 0.70
C ASP A 80 9.53 -1.68 -0.38
N LYS A 81 8.76 -2.71 -0.73
CA LYS A 81 7.67 -2.70 -1.72
C LYS A 81 6.34 -3.15 -1.14
N VAL A 82 5.96 -2.67 0.05
CA VAL A 82 4.55 -2.80 0.46
C VAL A 82 3.70 -2.00 -0.51
N ALA A 83 2.65 -2.63 -1.04
CA ALA A 83 1.70 -2.02 -1.96
C ALA A 83 1.32 -0.65 -1.41
N ARG A 84 1.54 0.39 -2.23
CA ARG A 84 1.09 1.75 -1.93
C ARG A 84 -0.44 1.71 -1.91
N LEU A 85 -1.02 1.43 -0.76
CA LEU A 85 -2.43 1.68 -0.52
C LEU A 85 -2.66 3.16 -0.81
N GLY A 86 -3.68 3.51 -1.58
CA GLY A 86 -4.00 4.91 -1.92
C GLY A 86 -4.38 5.79 -0.72
N ILE A 87 -4.22 5.28 0.51
CA ILE A 87 -4.49 5.94 1.78
C ILE A 87 -3.16 6.03 2.52
N GLU A 88 -2.87 7.21 3.07
CA GLU A 88 -1.75 7.41 3.99
C GLU A 88 -1.86 6.41 5.15
N LEU A 89 -0.81 5.64 5.37
CA LEU A 89 -0.83 4.58 6.39
C LEU A 89 -1.17 5.07 7.81
N PRO A 90 -0.67 6.24 8.28
CA PRO A 90 -1.07 6.78 9.58
C PRO A 90 -2.58 7.04 9.64
N MET A 91 -3.19 7.47 8.54
CA MET A 91 -4.65 7.67 8.46
C MET A 91 -5.40 6.33 8.54
N ALA A 92 -4.88 5.27 7.93
CA ALA A 92 -5.46 3.94 8.04
C ALA A 92 -5.49 3.46 9.50
N HIS A 93 -4.41 3.64 10.26
CA HIS A 93 -4.37 3.27 11.68
C HIS A 93 -5.34 4.10 12.54
N ILE A 94 -5.49 5.40 12.25
CA ILE A 94 -6.48 6.24 12.92
C ILE A 94 -7.91 5.74 12.64
N ILE A 95 -8.22 5.41 11.38
CA ILE A 95 -9.54 4.88 10.99
C ILE A 95 -9.81 3.56 11.72
N VAL A 96 -8.84 2.64 11.75
CA VAL A 96 -8.96 1.37 12.47
C VAL A 96 -9.21 1.63 13.96
N ALA A 97 -8.47 2.54 14.59
CA ALA A 97 -8.66 2.87 16.00
C ALA A 97 -10.02 3.51 16.29
N ALA A 98 -10.49 4.40 15.40
CA ALA A 98 -11.82 5.00 15.52
C ALA A 98 -12.93 3.95 15.37
N PHE A 99 -12.75 2.99 14.46
CA PHE A 99 -13.71 1.90 14.26
C PHE A 99 -13.73 0.92 15.44
N ASP A 100 -12.56 0.54 15.97
CA ASP A 100 -12.47 -0.28 17.19
C ASP A 100 -13.08 0.45 18.41
N LEU A 101 -12.88 1.77 18.52
CA LEU A 101 -13.52 2.56 19.57
C LEU A 101 -15.05 2.55 19.44
N PHE A 102 -15.56 2.71 18.22
CA PHE A 102 -17.00 2.60 17.93
C PHE A 102 -17.54 1.22 18.30
N LEU A 103 -16.83 0.15 17.92
CA LEU A 103 -17.19 -1.23 18.27
C LEU A 103 -17.20 -1.46 19.78
N LEU A 104 -16.24 -0.92 20.52
CA LEU A 104 -16.23 -0.97 21.98
C LEU A 104 -17.45 -0.24 22.55
N VAL A 105 -17.74 0.98 22.11
CA VAL A 105 -18.92 1.73 22.58
C VAL A 105 -20.21 0.96 22.28
N MET A 106 -20.35 0.37 21.09
CA MET A 106 -21.48 -0.48 20.73
C MET A 106 -21.58 -1.72 21.63
N THR A 107 -20.47 -2.42 21.87
CA THR A 107 -20.40 -3.58 22.78
C THR A 107 -20.91 -3.20 24.17
N ASN A 108 -20.42 -2.08 24.70
CA ASN A 108 -20.85 -1.55 26.00
C ASN A 108 -22.35 -1.21 25.99
N SER A 109 -22.81 -0.49 24.96
CA SER A 109 -24.22 -0.11 24.83
C SER A 109 -25.16 -1.31 24.78
N VAL A 110 -24.80 -2.36 24.04
CA VAL A 110 -25.59 -3.59 23.96
C VAL A 110 -25.55 -4.34 25.29
N TYR A 111 -24.37 -4.45 25.90
CA TYR A 111 -24.19 -5.18 27.16
C TYR A 111 -25.03 -4.58 28.30
N PHE A 112 -25.03 -3.26 28.49
CA PHE A 112 -25.84 -2.62 29.53
C PHE A 112 -27.32 -2.46 29.19
N HIS A 113 -27.75 -2.81 27.98
CA HIS A 113 -29.15 -2.71 27.63
C HIS A 113 -30.01 -3.67 28.48
N ALA A 114 -31.15 -3.20 28.99
CA ALA A 114 -31.99 -3.96 29.93
C ALA A 114 -32.53 -5.28 29.35
N LYS A 115 -32.72 -5.36 28.02
CA LYS A 115 -33.15 -6.60 27.35
C LYS A 115 -32.04 -7.63 27.16
N PHE A 116 -30.78 -7.24 27.37
CA PHE A 116 -29.65 -8.14 27.21
C PHE A 116 -29.47 -8.94 28.51
N GLY A 117 -29.94 -10.18 28.53
CA GLY A 117 -29.88 -11.08 29.68
C GLY A 117 -31.01 -10.87 30.70
N VAL A 118 -32.16 -11.47 30.41
CA VAL A 118 -33.45 -11.26 31.09
C VAL A 118 -33.50 -11.80 32.54
N ASN A 119 -32.42 -12.43 33.02
CA ASN A 119 -32.33 -12.96 34.39
C ASN A 119 -31.02 -12.60 35.11
N ILE A 120 -30.31 -11.55 34.67
CA ILE A 120 -29.03 -11.15 35.25
C ILE A 120 -29.27 -10.10 36.35
N MET A 121 -28.77 -10.36 37.55
CA MET A 121 -28.86 -9.43 38.69
C MET A 121 -27.75 -8.38 38.67
N LEU A 122 -26.54 -8.75 38.23
CA LEU A 122 -25.40 -7.84 38.17
C LEU A 122 -24.58 -8.05 36.89
N LYS A 123 -24.26 -6.92 36.23
CA LYS A 123 -23.41 -6.84 35.04
C LYS A 123 -22.09 -6.18 35.42
N GLU A 124 -20.99 -6.91 35.33
CA GLU A 124 -19.67 -6.41 35.72
C GLU A 124 -18.71 -6.32 34.54
N PHE A 125 -18.00 -5.20 34.47
CA PHE A 125 -16.83 -5.07 33.62
C PHE A 125 -15.65 -5.87 34.13
N ARG A 126 -14.90 -6.46 33.21
CA ARG A 126 -13.67 -7.19 33.51
C ARG A 126 -12.48 -6.59 32.78
N PHE A 127 -11.30 -7.06 33.19
CA PHE A 127 -10.02 -6.49 32.79
C PHE A 127 -9.80 -6.45 31.26
N GLY A 128 -10.32 -7.43 30.51
CA GLY A 128 -10.22 -7.46 29.06
C GLY A 128 -10.86 -6.25 28.40
N MET A 129 -12.00 -5.75 28.93
CA MET A 129 -12.63 -4.55 28.39
C MET A 129 -11.77 -3.30 28.62
N VAL A 130 -11.20 -3.18 29.82
CA VAL A 130 -10.30 -2.06 30.16
C VAL A 130 -9.05 -2.09 29.28
N ALA A 131 -8.46 -3.27 29.09
CA ALA A 131 -7.32 -3.46 28.19
C ALA A 131 -7.66 -3.07 26.75
N ALA A 132 -8.86 -3.42 26.25
CA ALA A 132 -9.29 -3.05 24.91
C ALA A 132 -9.37 -1.52 24.74
N PHE A 133 -9.96 -0.79 25.70
CA PHE A 133 -9.98 0.67 25.68
C PHE A 133 -8.57 1.29 25.71
N ILE A 134 -7.67 0.75 26.55
CA ILE A 134 -6.29 1.23 26.62
C ILE A 134 -5.55 0.98 25.30
N GLY A 135 -5.70 -0.22 24.72
CA GLY A 135 -5.09 -0.60 23.45
C GLY A 135 -5.54 0.30 22.29
N VAL A 136 -6.85 0.51 22.17
CA VAL A 136 -7.43 1.44 21.18
C VAL A 136 -6.96 2.88 21.43
N GLY A 137 -6.87 3.31 22.69
CA GLY A 137 -6.36 4.63 23.07
C GLY A 137 -4.91 4.85 22.63
N PHE A 138 -4.02 3.89 22.89
CA PHE A 138 -2.63 3.95 22.41
C PHE A 138 -2.54 3.97 20.89
N MET A 139 -3.35 3.16 20.21
CA MET A 139 -3.38 3.14 18.75
C MET A 139 -3.84 4.48 18.16
N LEU A 140 -4.87 5.09 18.75
CA LEU A 140 -5.39 6.39 18.33
C LEU A 140 -4.38 7.53 18.57
N ILE A 141 -3.81 7.60 19.78
CA ILE A 141 -2.80 8.63 20.13
C ILE A 141 -1.57 8.47 19.24
N GLY A 142 -1.09 7.24 19.07
CA GLY A 142 0.06 6.93 18.21
C GLY A 142 -0.19 7.33 16.76
N GLY A 143 -1.35 6.99 16.21
CA GLY A 143 -1.74 7.37 14.84
C GLY A 143 -1.83 8.89 14.65
N ILE A 144 -2.43 9.60 15.61
CA ILE A 144 -2.50 11.08 15.57
C ILE A 144 -1.11 11.70 15.62
N PHE A 145 -0.22 11.19 16.48
CA PHE A 145 1.15 11.71 16.60
C PHE A 145 1.99 11.43 15.36
N GLU A 146 1.88 10.22 14.79
CA GLU A 146 2.55 9.86 13.53
C GLU A 146 2.09 10.79 12.39
N ARG A 147 0.78 11.03 12.27
CA ARG A 147 0.23 11.94 11.27
C ARG A 147 0.72 13.38 11.44
N ARG A 148 0.79 13.88 12.67
CA ARG A 148 1.31 15.23 12.95
C ARG A 148 2.78 15.38 12.60
N LYS A 149 3.60 14.34 12.79
CA LYS A 149 5.00 14.31 12.38
C LYS A 149 5.19 14.18 10.87
N GLY A 150 4.25 13.56 10.17
CA GLY A 150 4.23 13.43 8.71
C GLY A 150 3.87 14.70 7.94
N GLY A 151 3.62 15.82 8.63
CA GLY A 151 3.32 17.11 8.01
C GLY A 151 4.49 17.62 7.16
N ILE A 152 4.26 17.72 5.84
CA ILE A 152 5.11 18.30 4.79
C ILE A 152 6.31 17.43 4.37
N LYS A 153 6.02 16.34 3.66
CA LYS A 153 6.85 15.96 2.50
C LYS A 153 5.96 15.97 1.27
N TRP A 154 5.95 17.09 0.56
CA TRP A 154 5.59 17.08 -0.86
C TRP A 154 6.69 16.29 -1.59
N ASP A 155 6.64 14.96 -1.49
CA ASP A 155 7.36 14.09 -2.41
C ASP A 155 6.61 14.16 -3.74
N THR A 156 6.73 15.30 -4.41
CA THR A 156 6.61 15.43 -5.87
C THR A 156 7.82 14.73 -6.50
N LYS A 157 8.07 13.47 -6.11
CA LYS A 157 8.83 12.52 -6.90
C LYS A 157 7.82 11.74 -7.72
N ALA A 158 7.07 12.47 -8.54
CA ALA A 158 6.87 11.97 -9.87
C ALA A 158 8.29 11.82 -10.43
N GLU A 159 8.81 10.60 -10.49
CA GLU A 159 9.84 10.30 -11.48
C GLU A 159 9.20 10.67 -12.81
N SER A 160 9.41 11.92 -13.25
CA SER A 160 9.22 12.33 -14.61
C SER A 160 10.31 11.64 -15.42
N LYS A 161 10.21 10.32 -15.56
CA LYS A 161 10.84 9.66 -16.69
C LYS A 161 10.14 10.27 -17.90
N PRO A 162 10.83 11.06 -18.72
CA PRO A 162 10.21 11.54 -19.94
C PRO A 162 9.73 10.31 -20.71
N LEU A 163 8.45 10.27 -21.06
CA LEU A 163 7.86 9.18 -21.86
C LEU A 163 8.51 9.09 -23.26
N ILE A 164 9.29 10.10 -23.63
CA ILE A 164 9.99 10.20 -24.90
C ILE A 164 11.44 10.57 -24.58
N ASP A 165 12.34 9.61 -24.76
CA ASP A 165 13.77 9.89 -24.76
C ASP A 165 14.11 10.53 -26.11
N ILE A 166 14.31 11.86 -26.11
CA ILE A 166 14.57 12.63 -27.35
C ILE A 166 15.89 12.17 -28.01
N ALA A 167 16.76 11.48 -27.27
CA ALA A 167 17.97 10.88 -27.81
C ALA A 167 17.67 9.74 -28.81
N GLU A 168 16.67 8.91 -28.54
CA GLU A 168 16.30 7.77 -29.41
C GLU A 168 15.54 8.24 -30.66
N THR A 169 14.68 9.26 -30.52
CA THR A 169 13.96 9.83 -31.67
C THR A 169 14.92 10.52 -32.65
N ARG A 170 15.97 11.20 -32.16
CA ARG A 170 16.98 11.80 -33.06
C ARG A 170 17.79 10.75 -33.83
N GLN A 171 18.11 9.60 -33.22
CA GLN A 171 18.83 8.53 -33.91
C GLN A 171 17.98 7.89 -35.02
N HIS A 172 16.69 7.68 -34.80
CA HIS A 172 15.80 7.16 -35.84
C HIS A 172 15.57 8.18 -36.98
N THR A 173 15.47 9.48 -36.68
CA THR A 173 15.35 10.50 -37.74
C THR A 173 16.66 10.67 -38.52
N SER A 174 17.83 10.62 -37.87
CA SER A 174 19.12 10.73 -38.58
C SER A 174 19.45 9.49 -39.43
N LEU A 175 19.05 8.29 -39.00
CA LEU A 175 19.24 7.07 -39.80
C LEU A 175 18.35 7.07 -41.05
N ASN A 176 17.11 7.57 -40.95
CA ASN A 176 16.21 7.68 -42.10
C ASN A 176 16.57 8.82 -43.06
N MET A 177 17.13 9.94 -42.57
CA MET A 177 17.62 11.01 -43.46
C MET A 177 18.88 10.59 -44.22
N ASN A 178 19.82 9.89 -43.58
CA ASN A 178 21.01 9.39 -44.25
C ASN A 178 20.69 8.26 -45.25
N ALA A 179 19.68 7.43 -44.97
CA ALA A 179 19.23 6.42 -45.93
C ALA A 179 18.52 7.05 -47.13
N ALA A 180 17.70 8.09 -46.93
CA ALA A 180 17.05 8.80 -48.02
C ALA A 180 18.04 9.63 -48.86
N GLU A 181 19.06 10.23 -48.25
CA GLU A 181 20.10 11.00 -48.95
C GLU A 181 21.02 10.08 -49.78
N ASN A 182 21.42 8.93 -49.25
CA ASN A 182 22.22 7.95 -50.00
C ASN A 182 21.44 7.30 -51.16
N VAL A 183 20.13 7.06 -51.02
CA VAL A 183 19.30 6.52 -52.13
C VAL A 183 19.14 7.56 -53.24
N VAL A 184 19.03 8.85 -52.91
CA VAL A 184 18.93 9.94 -53.91
C VAL A 184 20.27 10.19 -54.62
N GLU A 185 21.42 10.01 -53.94
CA GLU A 185 22.73 10.08 -54.59
C GLU A 185 23.01 8.86 -55.48
N GLU A 186 22.64 7.64 -55.07
CA GLU A 186 22.77 6.45 -55.92
C GLU A 186 21.86 6.52 -57.16
N GLU A 187 20.62 6.99 -57.03
CA GLU A 187 19.69 7.14 -58.17
C GLU A 187 20.20 8.18 -59.18
N LYS A 188 20.79 9.30 -58.72
CA LYS A 188 21.42 10.29 -59.60
C LYS A 188 22.70 9.78 -60.28
N LEU A 189 23.49 8.94 -59.61
CA LEU A 189 24.70 8.36 -60.19
C LEU A 189 24.37 7.32 -61.27
N VAL A 190 23.31 6.53 -61.09
CA VAL A 190 22.83 5.55 -62.08
C VAL A 190 22.29 6.25 -63.33
N ASP A 191 21.56 7.36 -63.18
CA ASP A 191 21.04 8.15 -64.32
C ASP A 191 22.17 8.87 -65.11
N LEU A 192 23.23 9.30 -64.43
CA LEU A 192 24.41 9.90 -65.09
C LEU A 192 25.24 8.85 -65.84
N GLU A 193 25.40 7.64 -65.30
CA GLU A 193 26.16 6.57 -65.95
C GLU A 193 25.43 6.00 -67.18
N THR A 194 24.09 5.96 -67.16
CA THR A 194 23.27 5.56 -68.32
C THR A 194 23.22 6.62 -69.41
N ALA A 195 23.17 7.92 -69.06
CA ALA A 195 23.25 9.01 -70.02
C ALA A 195 24.61 9.06 -70.75
N THR A 196 25.70 8.76 -70.03
CA THR A 196 27.07 8.79 -70.60
C THR A 196 27.31 7.61 -71.55
N LYS A 197 26.77 6.43 -71.24
CA LYS A 197 26.86 5.23 -72.12
C LYS A 197 25.98 5.30 -73.37
N GLN A 198 24.93 6.13 -73.38
CA GLN A 198 24.12 6.39 -74.58
C GLN A 198 24.75 7.44 -75.51
N SER A 199 25.52 8.41 -75.01
CA SER A 199 26.23 9.38 -75.87
C SER A 199 27.46 8.81 -76.57
N GLU A 200 28.07 7.75 -76.04
CA GLU A 200 29.29 7.14 -76.62
C GLU A 200 28.99 6.15 -77.77
N ASN A 201 27.74 5.67 -77.90
CA ASN A 201 27.31 4.72 -78.93
C ASN A 201 26.62 5.35 -80.16
N VAL A 202 26.48 6.68 -80.21
CA VAL A 202 25.84 7.39 -81.34
C VAL A 202 26.86 7.97 -82.33
N ASP A 203 28.15 8.05 -81.97
CA ASP A 203 29.19 8.67 -82.80
C ASP A 203 30.04 7.68 -83.64
N GLN A 204 29.68 6.39 -83.64
CA GLN A 204 30.41 5.36 -84.41
C GLN A 204 29.66 4.81 -85.64
N ASP A 205 28.44 5.23 -85.94
CA ASP A 205 27.61 4.62 -87.00
C ASP A 205 27.26 5.55 -88.19
N SER A 206 28.07 6.58 -88.46
CA SER A 206 27.84 7.51 -89.59
C SER A 206 29.05 7.72 -90.51
N ARG A 207 29.88 6.70 -90.72
CA ARG A 207 30.84 6.67 -91.83
C ARG A 207 30.66 5.40 -92.64
N TYR A 208 29.85 5.48 -93.71
CA TYR A 208 30.19 5.16 -95.11
C TYR A 208 28.89 5.08 -95.93
N PRO A 209 28.73 5.90 -96.98
CA PRO A 209 27.61 5.80 -97.91
C PRO A 209 27.85 4.71 -98.97
N ASN A 210 26.79 3.97 -99.30
CA ASN A 210 26.73 3.02 -100.41
C ASN A 210 27.03 3.70 -101.75
N LEU A 211 27.95 3.11 -102.52
CA LEU A 211 28.05 3.14 -103.98
C LEU A 211 28.69 1.83 -104.45
#